data_AF-A0A9W5LJM9-F1
#
_entry.id   AF-A0A9W5LJM9-F1
#
_cell.length_a   1.000
_cell.length_b   1.000
_cell.length_c   1.000
_cell.angle_alpha   90.00
_cell.angle_beta   90.00
_cell.angle_gamma   90.00
#
_symmetry.space_group_name_H-M   'P 1'
#
loop_
_entity.id
_entity.type
_entity.pdbx_description
1 polymer ?
#
loop_
_entity_poly.entity_id
_entity_poly.type
_entity_poly.pdbx_seq_one_letter_code
_entity_poly.pdbx_strand_id
1 'polypeptide(L)'
;MIALDQHVTEHKEDIIKQWLETCSSKGSWLYSVKDQQKLEQKLKDQHESLVTIVAKSLSKAEDVKDELNQWSLQCARDRAVHEVSVTESVGQFNAFRHIIFEWLQKFSEASSQEISIQDIYEWSQILNQTIDEIIEVFTEEYHQVTMIQLNAQKEMINELSAPIMPISDGIGILPLVGEIDTYRARTILESVLQQCSALKLSYLFLDISGVPIVDTMVAYQIFKVIDSTKLLGIETIISGIRPEIAQTVVKLGLDFSNVKTEQSLAKALANKGFKIEES
;
A
#
# COMPACT_ATOMS: atom_id res chain seq x y z
N MET A 1 -16.75 -27.63 -35.78
CA MET A 1 -16.07 -26.88 -34.71
C MET A 1 -14.64 -26.69 -35.20
N ILE A 2 -14.21 -25.45 -35.42
CA ILE A 2 -12.86 -25.17 -35.91
C ILE A 2 -11.90 -25.50 -34.76
N ALA A 3 -10.87 -26.32 -35.01
CA ALA A 3 -9.97 -26.87 -33.99
C ALA A 3 -8.96 -25.83 -33.43
N LEU A 4 -9.37 -24.57 -33.32
CA LEU A 4 -8.51 -23.47 -32.93
C LEU A 4 -8.11 -23.55 -31.45
N ASP A 5 -9.06 -23.91 -30.58
CA ASP A 5 -8.82 -24.15 -29.17
C ASP A 5 -7.82 -25.29 -28.95
N GLN A 6 -7.96 -26.35 -29.74
CA GLN A 6 -7.01 -27.45 -29.77
C GLN A 6 -5.63 -26.97 -30.25
N HIS A 7 -5.56 -26.14 -31.29
CA HIS A 7 -4.29 -25.59 -31.77
C HIS A 7 -3.58 -24.73 -30.71
N VAL A 8 -4.31 -23.84 -30.02
CA VAL A 8 -3.75 -23.02 -28.93
C VAL A 8 -3.30 -23.90 -27.76
N THR A 9 -4.06 -24.94 -27.43
CA THR A 9 -3.73 -25.88 -26.35
C THR A 9 -2.50 -26.74 -26.68
N GLU A 10 -2.41 -27.24 -27.91
CA GLU A 10 -1.28 -28.04 -28.41
C GLU A 10 0.03 -27.24 -28.43
N HIS A 11 -0.04 -25.93 -28.69
CA HIS A 11 1.13 -25.04 -28.75
C HIS A 11 1.31 -24.20 -27.46
N LYS A 12 0.67 -24.59 -26.35
CA LYS A 12 0.74 -23.86 -25.06
C LYS A 12 2.18 -23.59 -24.63
N GLU A 13 3.07 -24.57 -24.73
CA GLU A 13 4.47 -24.44 -24.31
C GLU A 13 5.23 -23.41 -25.16
N ASP A 14 5.00 -23.40 -26.47
CA ASP A 14 5.64 -22.45 -27.39
C ASP A 14 5.11 -21.02 -27.16
N ILE A 15 3.81 -20.87 -26.92
CA ILE A 15 3.18 -19.58 -26.57
C ILE A 15 3.81 -19.02 -25.29
N ILE A 16 3.96 -19.83 -24.25
CA ILE A 16 4.56 -19.41 -22.98
C ILE A 16 6.02 -19.05 -23.16
N LYS A 17 6.77 -19.82 -23.94
CA LYS A 17 8.17 -19.53 -24.24
C LYS A 17 8.30 -18.18 -24.96
N GLN A 18 7.51 -17.95 -26.01
CA GLN A 18 7.49 -16.69 -26.75
C GLN A 18 7.13 -15.50 -25.83
N TRP A 19 6.19 -15.72 -24.91
CA TRP A 19 5.77 -14.73 -23.93
C TRP A 19 6.91 -14.38 -22.96
N LEU A 20 7.60 -15.38 -22.39
CA LEU A 20 8.74 -15.20 -21.50
C LEU A 20 9.89 -14.42 -22.18
N GLU A 21 10.18 -14.72 -23.44
CA GLU A 21 11.17 -14.00 -24.25
C GLU A 21 10.75 -12.53 -24.48
N THR A 22 9.47 -12.31 -24.74
CA THR A 22 8.91 -10.95 -24.93
C THR A 22 8.97 -10.12 -23.65
N CYS A 23 8.69 -10.71 -22.48
CA CYS A 23 8.75 -10.01 -21.20
C CYS A 23 10.19 -9.74 -20.74
N SER A 24 11.09 -10.69 -20.98
CA SER A 24 12.52 -10.56 -20.63
C SER A 24 13.19 -9.46 -21.46
N SER A 25 12.91 -9.40 -22.77
CA SER A 25 13.47 -8.38 -23.67
C SER A 25 12.99 -6.95 -23.36
N LYS A 26 11.82 -6.80 -22.75
CA LYS A 26 11.27 -5.52 -22.29
C LYS A 26 11.76 -5.09 -20.90
N GLY A 27 12.69 -5.85 -20.29
CA GLY A 27 13.31 -5.48 -19.02
C GLY A 27 12.40 -5.65 -17.80
N SER A 28 11.37 -6.50 -17.89
CA SER A 28 10.49 -6.81 -16.75
C SER A 28 11.31 -7.42 -15.62
N TRP A 29 11.43 -6.70 -14.50
CA TRP A 29 12.26 -7.11 -13.36
C TRP A 29 11.80 -8.45 -12.77
N LEU A 30 10.50 -8.71 -12.88
CA LEU A 30 9.84 -9.89 -12.33
C LEU A 30 10.29 -11.20 -12.99
N TYR A 31 10.81 -11.13 -14.22
CA TYR A 31 11.36 -12.27 -14.97
C TYR A 31 12.89 -12.22 -15.10
N SER A 32 13.55 -11.21 -14.49
CA SER A 32 15.01 -11.06 -14.56
C SER A 32 15.73 -11.52 -13.28
N VAL A 33 15.00 -11.76 -12.18
CA VAL A 33 15.58 -12.25 -10.92
C VAL A 33 15.75 -13.77 -10.95
N LYS A 34 16.96 -14.21 -11.29
CA LYS A 34 17.40 -15.63 -11.30
C LYS A 34 17.32 -16.35 -9.95
N ASP A 35 17.04 -15.64 -8.85
CA ASP A 35 17.12 -16.15 -7.48
C ASP A 35 15.77 -16.56 -6.85
N GLN A 36 14.68 -16.63 -7.63
CA GLN A 36 13.36 -17.04 -7.10
C GLN A 36 12.70 -18.13 -7.95
N GLN A 37 13.28 -19.34 -7.97
CA GLN A 37 12.70 -20.52 -8.63
C GLN A 37 11.21 -20.75 -8.30
N LYS A 38 10.78 -20.45 -7.07
CA LYS A 38 9.37 -20.56 -6.65
C LYS A 38 8.46 -19.51 -7.30
N LEU A 39 8.96 -18.28 -7.48
CA LEU A 39 8.21 -17.23 -8.16
C LEU A 39 8.13 -17.54 -9.66
N GLU A 40 9.24 -17.96 -10.27
CA GLU A 40 9.28 -18.36 -11.68
C GLU A 40 8.28 -19.49 -11.99
N GLN A 41 8.22 -20.54 -11.14
CA GLN A 41 7.25 -21.62 -11.31
C GLN A 41 5.81 -21.13 -11.17
N LYS A 42 5.52 -20.32 -10.14
CA LYS A 42 4.18 -19.77 -9.92
C LYS A 42 3.72 -18.89 -11.10
N LEU A 43 4.64 -18.10 -11.67
CA LEU A 43 4.37 -17.30 -12.85
C LEU A 43 4.07 -18.17 -14.07
N LYS A 44 4.86 -19.24 -14.28
CA LYS A 44 4.60 -20.21 -15.34
C LYS A 44 3.22 -20.85 -15.18
N ASP A 45 2.87 -21.29 -13.98
CA ASP A 45 1.56 -21.90 -13.68
C ASP A 45 0.40 -20.92 -13.96
N GLN A 46 0.56 -19.64 -13.58
CA GLN A 46 -0.42 -18.60 -13.88
C GLN A 46 -0.59 -18.37 -15.39
N HIS A 47 0.50 -18.37 -16.16
CA HIS A 47 0.44 -18.22 -17.62
C HIS A 47 -0.16 -19.43 -18.31
N GLU A 48 0.16 -20.65 -17.85
CA GLU A 48 -0.48 -21.87 -18.34
C GLU A 48 -2.00 -21.83 -18.14
N SER A 49 -2.45 -21.37 -16.97
CA SER A 49 -3.86 -21.17 -16.69
C SER A 49 -4.48 -20.12 -17.61
N LEU A 50 -3.80 -18.99 -17.86
CA LEU A 50 -4.29 -17.96 -18.76
C LEU A 50 -4.47 -18.46 -20.20
N VAL A 51 -3.47 -19.19 -20.74
CA VAL A 51 -3.57 -19.79 -22.07
C VAL A 51 -4.76 -20.74 -22.15
N THR A 52 -4.97 -21.54 -21.10
CA THR A 52 -6.09 -22.48 -21.02
C THR A 52 -7.43 -21.75 -21.00
N ILE A 53 -7.57 -20.70 -20.19
CA ILE A 53 -8.79 -19.87 -20.14
C ILE A 53 -9.08 -19.26 -21.51
N VAL A 54 -8.07 -18.67 -22.17
CA VAL A 54 -8.24 -18.08 -23.51
C VAL A 54 -8.60 -19.12 -24.57
N ALA A 55 -7.97 -20.29 -24.55
CA ALA A 55 -8.30 -21.38 -25.47
C ALA A 55 -9.77 -21.81 -25.31
N LYS A 56 -10.23 -21.98 -24.06
CA LYS A 56 -11.64 -22.28 -23.75
C LYS A 56 -12.57 -21.15 -24.20
N SER A 57 -12.23 -19.88 -23.94
CA SER A 57 -13.02 -18.73 -24.43
C SER A 57 -13.20 -18.77 -25.94
N LEU A 58 -12.12 -19.00 -26.69
CA LEU A 58 -12.12 -19.05 -28.16
C LEU A 58 -13.00 -20.18 -28.72
N SER A 59 -13.07 -21.32 -28.02
CA SER A 59 -13.92 -22.45 -28.39
C SER A 59 -15.43 -22.19 -28.19
N LYS A 60 -15.79 -21.25 -27.31
CA LYS A 60 -17.14 -21.09 -26.76
C LYS A 60 -17.73 -22.38 -26.16
N ALA A 61 -16.92 -23.38 -25.85
CA ALA A 61 -17.37 -24.70 -25.40
C ALA A 61 -17.78 -24.70 -23.91
N GLU A 62 -17.18 -23.84 -23.09
CA GLU A 62 -17.41 -23.73 -21.66
C GLU A 62 -17.60 -22.26 -21.24
N ASP A 63 -18.42 -22.02 -20.22
CA ASP A 63 -18.47 -20.72 -19.55
C ASP A 63 -17.25 -20.61 -18.63
N VAL A 64 -16.33 -19.72 -18.98
CA VAL A 64 -15.08 -19.50 -18.25
C VAL A 64 -15.16 -18.32 -17.27
N LYS A 65 -16.32 -17.68 -17.12
CA LYS A 65 -16.42 -16.40 -16.39
C LYS A 65 -15.90 -16.47 -14.96
N ASP A 66 -16.26 -17.53 -14.23
CA ASP A 66 -15.79 -17.73 -12.86
C ASP A 66 -14.28 -18.03 -12.80
N GLU A 67 -13.77 -18.84 -13.73
CA GLU A 67 -12.34 -19.18 -13.83
C GLU A 67 -11.50 -17.93 -14.17
N LEU A 68 -11.96 -17.13 -15.13
CA LEU A 68 -11.37 -15.85 -15.53
C LEU A 68 -11.31 -14.87 -14.35
N ASN A 69 -12.41 -14.73 -13.62
CA ASN A 69 -12.50 -13.81 -12.49
C ASN A 69 -11.54 -14.24 -11.38
N GLN A 70 -11.58 -15.52 -10.97
CA GLN A 70 -10.68 -16.04 -9.94
C GLN A 70 -9.22 -15.89 -10.32
N TRP A 71 -8.87 -16.22 -11.57
CA TRP A 71 -7.52 -16.04 -12.07
C TRP A 71 -7.08 -14.57 -12.03
N SER A 72 -7.94 -13.65 -12.45
CA SER A 72 -7.64 -12.21 -12.50
C SER A 72 -7.43 -11.63 -11.10
N LEU A 73 -8.30 -11.99 -10.14
CA LEU A 73 -8.17 -11.60 -8.73
C LEU A 73 -6.87 -12.13 -8.11
N GLN A 74 -6.57 -13.41 -8.33
CA GLN A 74 -5.37 -14.03 -7.78
C GLN A 74 -4.09 -13.42 -8.38
N CYS A 75 -4.08 -13.21 -9.70
CA CYS A 75 -2.98 -12.53 -10.38
C CYS A 75 -2.78 -11.13 -9.81
N ALA A 76 -3.84 -10.33 -9.66
CA ALA A 76 -3.78 -8.98 -9.10
C ALA A 76 -3.18 -8.93 -7.70
N ARG A 77 -3.66 -9.80 -6.80
CA ARG A 77 -3.12 -9.92 -5.43
C ARG A 77 -1.63 -10.26 -5.44
N ASP A 78 -1.23 -11.23 -6.25
CA ASP A 78 0.16 -11.65 -6.33
C ASP A 78 1.06 -10.54 -6.87
N ARG A 79 0.64 -9.82 -7.93
CA ARG A 79 1.40 -8.69 -8.47
C ARG A 79 1.51 -7.55 -7.46
N ALA A 80 0.43 -7.22 -6.74
CA ALA A 80 0.42 -6.16 -5.74
C ALA A 80 1.33 -6.48 -4.54
N VAL A 81 1.27 -7.71 -4.01
CA VAL A 81 2.14 -8.15 -2.90
C VAL A 81 3.63 -8.09 -3.26
N HIS A 82 3.96 -8.33 -4.53
CA HIS A 82 5.33 -8.24 -5.03
C HIS A 82 5.70 -6.85 -5.59
N GLU A 83 4.87 -5.83 -5.40
CA GLU A 83 5.11 -4.45 -5.85
C GLU A 83 5.40 -4.33 -7.36
N VAL A 84 4.83 -5.25 -8.16
CA VAL A 84 4.95 -5.23 -9.61
C VAL A 84 4.11 -4.09 -10.14
N SER A 85 4.68 -3.23 -10.97
CA SER A 85 3.95 -2.09 -11.54
C SER A 85 2.66 -2.55 -12.25
N VAL A 86 1.55 -1.83 -11.97
CA VAL A 86 0.27 -2.04 -12.66
C VAL A 86 0.43 -1.84 -14.18
N THR A 87 1.24 -0.87 -14.60
CA THR A 87 1.48 -0.58 -16.02
C THR A 87 2.26 -1.70 -16.70
N GLU A 88 3.18 -2.32 -15.95
CA GLU A 88 3.94 -3.48 -16.42
C GLU A 88 3.02 -4.69 -16.59
N SER A 89 2.14 -4.94 -15.62
CA SER A 89 1.17 -6.04 -15.66
C SER A 89 0.16 -5.88 -16.82
N VAL A 90 -0.38 -4.69 -17.02
CA VAL A 90 -1.25 -4.39 -18.19
C VAL A 90 -0.47 -4.55 -19.50
N GLY A 91 0.78 -4.10 -19.54
CA GLY A 91 1.67 -4.31 -20.69
C GLY A 91 1.89 -5.79 -21.01
N GLN A 92 1.95 -6.65 -20.00
CA GLN A 92 2.06 -8.11 -20.15
C GLN A 92 0.80 -8.74 -20.74
N PHE A 93 -0.40 -8.32 -20.31
CA PHE A 93 -1.65 -8.78 -20.90
C PHE A 93 -1.80 -8.35 -22.36
N ASN A 94 -1.41 -7.12 -22.69
CA ASN A 94 -1.38 -6.65 -24.07
C ASN A 94 -0.37 -7.43 -24.92
N ALA A 95 0.82 -7.73 -24.40
CA ALA A 95 1.79 -8.56 -25.10
C ALA A 95 1.25 -9.98 -25.35
N PHE A 96 0.60 -10.57 -24.35
CA PHE A 96 -0.05 -11.86 -24.49
C PHE A 96 -1.14 -11.86 -25.57
N ARG A 97 -2.00 -10.83 -25.60
CA ARG A 97 -3.00 -10.63 -26.66
C ARG A 97 -2.36 -10.64 -28.06
N HIS A 98 -1.26 -9.91 -28.24
CA HIS A 98 -0.54 -9.89 -29.53
C HIS A 98 0.01 -11.27 -29.91
N ILE A 99 0.57 -12.01 -28.95
CA ILE A 99 1.06 -13.38 -29.19
C ILE A 99 -0.10 -14.27 -29.65
N ILE A 100 -1.24 -14.27 -28.96
CA ILE A 100 -2.39 -15.07 -29.38
C ILE A 100 -2.87 -14.68 -30.78
N PHE A 101 -2.87 -13.40 -31.15
CA PHE A 101 -3.17 -12.97 -32.53
C PHE A 101 -2.20 -13.53 -33.57
N GLU A 102 -0.89 -13.56 -33.28
CA GLU A 102 0.09 -14.19 -34.18
C GLU A 102 -0.18 -15.68 -34.35
N TRP A 103 -0.57 -16.38 -33.28
CA TRP A 103 -0.93 -17.80 -33.32
C TRP A 103 -2.23 -18.04 -34.08
N LEU A 104 -3.23 -17.16 -33.94
CA LEU A 104 -4.45 -17.18 -34.75
C LEU A 104 -4.14 -17.04 -36.24
N GLN A 105 -3.22 -16.12 -36.59
CA GLN A 105 -2.78 -15.94 -37.97
C GLN A 105 -2.08 -17.20 -38.50
N LYS A 106 -1.10 -17.75 -37.75
CA LYS A 106 -0.41 -18.99 -38.13
C LYS A 106 -1.37 -20.15 -38.34
N PHE A 107 -2.36 -20.31 -37.46
CA PHE A 107 -3.41 -21.30 -37.62
C PHE A 107 -4.21 -21.07 -38.90
N SER A 108 -4.57 -19.83 -39.21
CA SER A 108 -5.33 -19.49 -40.42
C SER A 108 -4.57 -19.81 -41.71
N GLU A 109 -3.25 -19.63 -41.71
CA GLU A 109 -2.38 -19.91 -42.86
C GLU A 109 -2.10 -21.41 -43.04
N ALA A 110 -2.03 -22.16 -41.93
CA ALA A 110 -1.71 -23.59 -41.94
C ALA A 110 -2.95 -24.51 -42.06
N SER A 111 -4.14 -23.99 -41.75
CA SER A 111 -5.37 -24.78 -41.76
C SER A 111 -5.76 -25.20 -43.16
N SER A 112 -6.12 -26.48 -43.32
CA SER A 112 -6.73 -26.99 -44.56
C SER A 112 -8.23 -26.69 -44.64
N GLN A 113 -8.82 -26.14 -43.57
CA GLN A 113 -10.22 -25.71 -43.54
C GLN A 113 -10.34 -24.27 -44.06
N GLU A 114 -11.42 -23.98 -44.79
CA GLU A 114 -11.72 -22.62 -45.23
C GLU A 114 -12.13 -21.77 -44.00
N ILE A 115 -11.23 -20.87 -43.59
CA ILE A 115 -11.47 -19.93 -42.50
C ILE A 115 -11.96 -18.63 -43.10
N SER A 116 -13.16 -18.21 -42.72
CA SER A 116 -13.76 -16.98 -43.22
C SER A 116 -13.29 -15.76 -42.43
N ILE A 117 -13.48 -14.56 -43.02
CA ILE A 117 -13.28 -13.29 -42.31
C ILE A 117 -14.17 -13.22 -41.06
N GLN A 118 -15.36 -13.83 -41.11
CA GLN A 118 -16.29 -13.87 -39.97
C GLN A 118 -15.69 -14.68 -38.80
N ASP A 119 -15.06 -15.81 -39.07
CA ASP A 119 -14.41 -16.63 -38.02
C ASP A 119 -13.28 -15.84 -37.33
N ILE A 120 -12.43 -15.18 -38.13
CA ILE A 120 -11.35 -14.33 -37.62
C ILE A 120 -11.90 -13.17 -36.79
N TYR A 121 -12.96 -12.54 -37.26
CA TYR A 121 -13.61 -11.44 -36.54
C TYR A 121 -14.17 -11.92 -35.20
N GLU A 122 -14.85 -13.07 -35.16
CA GLU A 122 -15.40 -13.64 -33.93
C GLU A 122 -14.30 -13.99 -32.92
N TRP A 123 -13.21 -14.63 -33.35
CA TRP A 123 -12.08 -14.93 -32.46
C TRP A 123 -11.42 -13.66 -31.92
N SER A 124 -11.27 -12.64 -32.76
CA SER A 124 -10.76 -11.33 -32.35
C SER A 124 -11.66 -10.68 -31.30
N GLN A 125 -12.97 -10.71 -31.48
CA GLN A 125 -13.92 -10.18 -30.48
C GLN A 125 -13.81 -10.92 -29.15
N ILE A 126 -13.79 -12.25 -29.17
CA ILE A 126 -13.68 -13.07 -27.96
C ILE A 126 -12.37 -12.79 -27.22
N LEU A 127 -11.24 -12.77 -27.94
CA LEU A 127 -9.94 -12.51 -27.34
C LEU A 127 -9.87 -11.11 -26.74
N ASN A 128 -10.33 -10.08 -27.47
CA ASN A 128 -10.33 -8.72 -26.97
C ASN A 128 -11.18 -8.60 -25.71
N GLN A 129 -12.42 -9.11 -25.74
CA GLN A 129 -13.31 -9.10 -24.59
C GLN A 129 -12.71 -9.84 -23.39
N THR A 130 -12.15 -11.03 -23.60
CA THR A 130 -11.53 -11.82 -22.53
C THR A 130 -10.38 -11.06 -21.85
N ILE A 131 -9.51 -10.41 -22.65
CA ILE A 131 -8.39 -9.65 -22.11
C ILE A 131 -8.85 -8.33 -21.46
N ASP A 132 -9.89 -7.68 -22.00
CA ASP A 132 -10.45 -6.45 -21.41
C ASP A 132 -11.09 -6.75 -20.04
N GLU A 133 -11.84 -7.84 -19.92
CA GLU A 133 -12.40 -8.32 -18.64
C GLU A 133 -11.29 -8.65 -17.63
N ILE A 134 -10.21 -9.29 -18.08
CA ILE A 134 -9.02 -9.53 -17.24
C ILE A 134 -8.45 -8.20 -16.74
N ILE A 135 -8.21 -7.24 -17.63
CA ILE A 135 -7.60 -5.96 -17.27
C ILE A 135 -8.49 -5.21 -16.28
N GLU A 136 -9.81 -5.20 -16.49
CA GLU A 136 -10.77 -4.54 -15.60
C GLU A 136 -10.74 -5.15 -14.20
N VAL A 137 -10.96 -6.47 -14.07
CA VAL A 137 -10.96 -7.16 -12.77
C VAL A 137 -9.60 -7.07 -12.09
N PHE A 138 -8.52 -7.23 -12.85
CA PHE A 138 -7.16 -7.15 -12.34
C PHE A 138 -6.86 -5.76 -11.77
N THR A 139 -7.16 -4.70 -12.52
CA THR A 139 -6.79 -3.33 -12.13
C THR A 139 -7.57 -2.86 -10.91
N GLU A 140 -8.85 -3.22 -10.81
CA GLU A 140 -9.67 -2.92 -9.64
C GLU A 140 -9.13 -3.63 -8.38
N GLU A 141 -8.91 -4.95 -8.44
CA GLU A 141 -8.38 -5.70 -7.29
C GLU A 141 -6.97 -5.23 -6.91
N TYR A 142 -6.10 -4.99 -7.90
CA TYR A 142 -4.75 -4.48 -7.67
C TYR A 142 -4.81 -3.13 -6.93
N HIS A 143 -5.71 -2.24 -7.35
CA HIS A 143 -5.90 -0.94 -6.70
C HIS A 143 -6.36 -1.11 -5.24
N GLN A 144 -7.35 -1.98 -4.99
CA GLN A 144 -7.85 -2.24 -3.65
C GLN A 144 -6.76 -2.79 -2.73
N VAL A 145 -6.01 -3.81 -3.17
CA VAL A 145 -4.92 -4.42 -2.38
C VAL A 145 -3.83 -3.38 -2.07
N THR A 146 -3.44 -2.59 -3.07
CA THR A 146 -2.44 -1.53 -2.90
C THR A 146 -2.91 -0.47 -1.90
N MET A 147 -4.18 -0.06 -1.96
CA MET A 147 -4.75 0.90 -1.02
C MET A 147 -4.82 0.35 0.41
N ILE A 148 -5.16 -0.93 0.57
CA ILE A 148 -5.14 -1.60 1.88
C ILE A 148 -3.73 -1.57 2.47
N GLN A 149 -2.70 -1.95 1.68
CA GLN A 149 -1.31 -1.92 2.14
C GLN A 149 -0.85 -0.50 2.47
N LEU A 150 -1.15 0.48 1.62
CA LEU A 150 -0.79 1.88 1.85
C LEU A 150 -1.43 2.42 3.13
N ASN A 151 -2.70 2.10 3.37
CA ASN A 151 -3.40 2.54 4.58
C ASN A 151 -2.82 1.87 5.83
N ALA A 152 -2.55 0.56 5.79
CA ALA A 152 -1.90 -0.14 6.90
C ALA A 152 -0.50 0.44 7.21
N GLN A 153 0.28 0.78 6.18
CA GLN A 153 1.57 1.44 6.35
C GLN A 153 1.42 2.84 6.98
N LYS A 154 0.45 3.63 6.52
CA LYS A 154 0.14 4.95 7.12
C LYS A 154 -0.28 4.82 8.57
N GLU A 155 -1.14 3.86 8.91
CA GLU A 155 -1.57 3.59 10.28
C GLU A 155 -0.39 3.23 11.16
N MET A 156 0.50 2.32 10.72
CA MET A 156 1.73 1.99 11.45
C MET A 156 2.61 3.21 11.68
N ILE A 157 2.80 4.06 10.67
CA ILE A 157 3.56 5.32 10.82
C ILE A 157 2.91 6.23 11.87
N ASN A 158 1.58 6.30 11.90
CA ASN A 158 0.86 7.12 12.87
C ASN A 158 0.93 6.55 14.29
N GLU A 159 0.83 5.24 14.47
CA GLU A 159 1.05 4.58 15.77
C GLU A 159 2.46 4.82 16.29
N LEU A 160 3.46 4.79 15.41
CA LEU A 160 4.86 5.08 15.73
C LEU A 160 5.17 6.58 15.91
N SER A 161 4.23 7.47 15.59
CA SER A 161 4.47 8.93 15.59
C SER A 161 4.33 9.61 16.96
N ALA A 162 3.76 8.93 17.96
CA ALA A 162 3.58 9.48 19.31
C ALA A 162 3.73 8.41 20.42
N PRO A 163 4.85 7.67 20.48
CA PRO A 163 5.10 6.73 21.55
C PRO A 163 5.42 7.50 22.85
N ILE A 164 4.69 7.21 23.92
CA ILE A 164 5.08 7.68 25.24
C ILE A 164 6.19 6.76 25.75
N MET A 165 7.38 7.32 25.95
CA MET A 165 8.53 6.63 26.52
C MET A 165 8.50 6.75 28.04
N PRO A 166 8.23 5.67 28.79
CA PRO A 166 8.34 5.70 30.25
C PRO A 166 9.82 5.83 30.65
N ILE A 167 10.12 6.75 31.55
CA ILE A 167 11.48 6.98 32.06
C ILE A 167 11.63 6.67 33.54
N SER A 168 10.51 6.61 34.27
CA SER A 168 10.42 6.23 35.68
C SER A 168 8.97 5.89 36.00
N ASP A 169 8.71 5.35 37.19
CA ASP A 169 7.36 5.03 37.66
C ASP A 169 6.46 6.26 37.63
N GLY A 170 5.39 6.19 36.84
CA GLY A 170 4.44 7.28 36.67
C GLY A 170 4.97 8.48 35.87
N ILE A 171 6.11 8.36 35.16
CA ILE A 171 6.70 9.45 34.39
C ILE A 171 6.98 9.02 32.95
N GLY A 172 6.39 9.73 31.98
CA GLY A 172 6.57 9.48 30.56
C GLY A 172 6.98 10.71 29.77
N ILE A 173 7.64 10.49 28.63
CA ILE A 173 8.00 11.51 27.65
C ILE A 173 7.25 11.22 26.36
N LEU A 174 6.56 12.23 25.81
CA LEU A 174 5.97 12.21 24.49
C LEU A 174 6.73 13.17 23.57
N PRO A 175 7.64 12.67 22.72
CA PRO A 175 8.26 13.49 21.69
C PRO A 175 7.32 13.63 20.48
N LEU A 176 7.12 14.85 19.99
CA LEU A 176 6.44 15.12 18.74
C LEU A 176 7.45 15.50 17.66
N VAL A 177 7.43 14.77 16.54
CA VAL A 177 8.39 14.95 15.44
C VAL A 177 7.68 15.09 14.10
N GLY A 178 8.15 16.06 13.31
CA GLY A 178 7.71 16.32 11.94
C GLY A 178 6.45 17.18 11.85
N GLU A 179 5.91 17.27 10.64
CA GLU A 179 4.73 18.09 10.33
C GLU A 179 3.45 17.46 10.89
N ILE A 180 2.78 18.15 11.80
CA ILE A 180 1.52 17.66 12.38
C ILE A 180 0.38 18.25 11.58
N ASP A 181 -0.47 17.40 10.98
CA ASP A 181 -1.74 17.82 10.40
C ASP A 181 -2.91 17.54 11.36
N THR A 182 -4.12 17.89 10.95
CA THR A 182 -5.33 17.71 11.76
C THR A 182 -5.61 16.23 12.09
N TYR A 183 -5.33 15.32 11.15
CA TYR A 183 -5.56 13.89 11.33
C TYR A 183 -4.56 13.31 12.33
N ARG A 184 -3.25 13.57 12.12
CA ARG A 184 -2.18 13.17 13.05
C ARG A 184 -2.43 13.70 14.45
N ALA A 185 -2.81 14.97 14.60
CA ALA A 185 -3.07 15.57 15.90
C ALA A 185 -4.20 14.87 16.67
N ARG A 186 -5.26 14.44 15.97
CA ARG A 186 -6.35 13.65 16.57
C ARG A 186 -5.87 12.27 16.99
N THR A 187 -5.13 11.57 16.13
CA THR A 187 -4.58 10.24 16.45
C THR A 187 -3.62 10.31 17.64
N ILE A 188 -2.81 11.36 17.73
CA ILE A 188 -1.95 11.64 18.88
C ILE A 188 -2.79 11.76 20.16
N LEU A 189 -3.85 12.56 20.15
CA LEU A 189 -4.73 12.71 21.32
C LEU A 189 -5.31 11.37 21.79
N GLU A 190 -5.90 10.59 20.88
CA GLU A 190 -6.53 9.31 21.20
C GLU A 190 -5.49 8.31 21.75
N SER A 191 -4.32 8.22 21.09
CA SER A 191 -3.22 7.34 21.50
C SER A 191 -2.62 7.73 22.85
N VAL A 192 -2.40 9.02 23.09
CA VAL A 192 -1.80 9.52 24.34
C VAL A 192 -2.67 9.21 25.53
N LEU A 193 -3.99 9.40 25.42
CA LEU A 193 -4.91 9.10 26.53
C LEU A 193 -4.90 7.62 26.89
N GLN A 194 -4.87 6.73 25.89
CA GLN A 194 -4.77 5.29 26.11
C GLN A 194 -3.43 4.91 26.77
N GLN A 195 -2.31 5.39 26.22
CA GLN A 195 -0.97 5.10 26.73
C GLN A 195 -0.77 5.62 28.15
N CYS A 196 -1.20 6.86 28.43
CA CYS A 196 -1.16 7.47 29.75
C CYS A 196 -1.87 6.62 30.81
N SER A 197 -3.05 6.10 30.48
CA SER A 197 -3.82 5.23 31.36
C SER A 197 -3.14 3.87 31.57
N ALA A 198 -2.68 3.25 30.48
CA ALA A 198 -2.00 1.94 30.52
C ALA A 198 -0.70 1.99 31.34
N LEU A 199 0.08 3.06 31.18
CA LEU A 199 1.36 3.29 31.88
C LEU A 199 1.17 3.91 33.28
N LYS A 200 -0.06 4.23 33.69
CA LYS A 200 -0.41 4.85 34.99
C LYS A 200 0.43 6.11 35.27
N LEU A 201 0.53 6.99 34.29
CA LEU A 201 1.35 8.19 34.41
C LEU A 201 0.75 9.19 35.39
N SER A 202 1.61 9.87 36.12
CA SER A 202 1.33 11.06 36.94
C SER A 202 1.95 12.32 36.32
N TYR A 203 3.03 12.16 35.56
CA TYR A 203 3.72 13.23 34.84
C TYR A 203 3.93 12.86 33.37
N LEU A 204 3.61 13.79 32.47
CA LEU A 204 3.87 13.67 31.04
C LEU A 204 4.69 14.86 30.55
N PHE A 205 5.88 14.59 29.99
CA PHE A 205 6.68 15.61 29.33
C PHE A 205 6.39 15.60 27.84
N LEU A 206 5.75 16.66 27.34
CA LEU A 206 5.45 16.84 25.93
C LEU A 206 6.58 17.65 25.27
N ASP A 207 7.43 17.01 24.48
CA ASP A 207 8.51 17.69 23.76
C ASP A 207 8.08 18.01 22.33
N ILE A 208 7.95 19.30 22.03
CA ILE A 208 7.57 19.79 20.70
C ILE A 208 8.74 20.41 19.93
N SER A 209 9.97 20.22 20.41
CA SER A 209 11.18 20.75 19.74
C SER A 209 11.36 20.25 18.30
N GLY A 210 10.84 19.05 17.99
CA GLY A 210 10.85 18.42 16.67
C GLY A 210 9.73 18.85 15.72
N VAL A 211 8.85 19.78 16.14
CA VAL A 211 7.75 20.30 15.31
C VAL A 211 8.15 21.66 14.71
N PRO A 212 8.32 21.76 13.38
CA PRO A 212 8.87 22.96 12.74
C PRO A 212 7.84 24.11 12.67
N ILE A 213 6.57 23.80 12.40
CA ILE A 213 5.48 24.77 12.26
C ILE A 213 4.26 24.24 13.01
N VAL A 214 3.63 25.12 13.79
CA VAL A 214 2.35 24.85 14.43
C VAL A 214 1.33 25.82 13.86
N ASP A 215 0.35 25.29 13.13
CA ASP A 215 -0.80 26.07 12.70
C ASP A 215 -1.84 26.22 13.82
N THR A 216 -2.92 26.96 13.55
CA THR A 216 -4.01 27.17 14.49
C THR A 216 -4.68 25.88 14.97
N MET A 217 -4.86 24.90 14.07
CA MET A 217 -5.57 23.67 14.36
C MET A 217 -4.71 22.72 15.19
N VAL A 218 -3.43 22.60 14.87
CA VAL A 218 -2.43 21.82 15.62
C VAL A 218 -2.26 22.38 17.02
N ALA A 219 -2.16 23.70 17.18
CA ALA A 219 -2.10 24.33 18.50
C ALA A 219 -3.30 23.90 19.35
N TYR A 220 -4.51 24.01 18.80
CA TYR A 220 -5.74 23.64 19.50
C TYR A 220 -5.78 22.16 19.92
N GLN A 221 -5.25 21.25 19.09
CA GLN A 221 -5.20 19.82 19.42
C GLN A 221 -4.15 19.51 20.50
N ILE A 222 -2.97 20.15 20.47
CA ILE A 222 -1.98 20.04 21.55
C ILE A 222 -2.59 20.45 22.89
N PHE A 223 -3.39 21.51 22.90
CA PHE A 223 -4.11 21.93 24.09
C PHE A 223 -5.14 20.92 24.57
N LYS A 224 -5.89 20.31 23.64
CA LYS A 224 -6.79 19.22 24.00
C LYS A 224 -6.06 18.06 24.66
N VAL A 225 -4.83 17.75 24.25
CA VAL A 225 -4.01 16.72 24.92
C VAL A 225 -3.73 17.13 26.37
N ILE A 226 -3.33 18.37 26.61
CA ILE A 226 -3.02 18.89 27.94
C ILE A 226 -4.26 18.87 28.84
N ASP A 227 -5.39 19.36 28.34
CA ASP A 227 -6.64 19.39 29.11
C ASP A 227 -7.14 17.97 29.41
N SER A 228 -7.09 17.08 28.41
CA SER A 228 -7.55 15.71 28.56
C SER A 228 -6.67 14.91 29.52
N THR A 229 -5.35 15.08 29.47
CA THR A 229 -4.42 14.46 30.42
C THR A 229 -4.58 15.01 31.83
N LYS A 230 -4.85 16.32 31.98
CA LYS A 230 -5.19 16.92 33.27
C LYS A 230 -6.46 16.34 33.88
N LEU A 231 -7.48 16.05 33.07
CA LEU A 231 -8.71 15.37 33.53
C LEU A 231 -8.43 13.94 34.01
N LEU A 232 -7.39 13.29 33.49
CA LEU A 232 -6.91 11.99 33.98
C LEU A 232 -6.03 12.08 35.24
N GLY A 233 -5.84 13.29 35.79
CA GLY A 233 -4.99 13.53 36.96
C GLY A 233 -3.49 13.58 36.64
N ILE A 234 -3.13 13.78 35.36
CA ILE A 234 -1.74 13.76 34.88
C ILE A 234 -1.26 15.20 34.72
N GLU A 235 -0.11 15.52 35.32
CA GLU A 235 0.53 16.82 35.15
C GLU A 235 1.38 16.82 33.87
N THR A 236 0.90 17.54 32.85
CA THR A 236 1.61 17.68 31.56
C THR A 236 2.50 18.92 31.55
N ILE A 237 3.76 18.76 31.15
CA ILE A 237 4.77 19.83 31.03
C ILE A 237 5.22 19.90 29.58
N ILE A 238 5.06 21.06 28.94
CA ILE A 238 5.54 21.26 27.56
C ILE A 238 7.00 21.68 27.58
N SER A 239 7.78 21.14 26.66
CA SER A 239 9.15 21.57 26.42
C SER A 239 9.41 21.83 24.94
N GLY A 240 10.42 22.67 24.64
CA GLY A 240 10.85 22.89 23.26
C GLY A 240 9.96 23.82 22.44
N ILE A 241 9.18 24.70 23.09
CA ILE A 241 8.35 25.69 22.40
C ILE A 241 9.25 26.69 21.67
N ARG A 242 9.17 26.71 20.34
CA ARG A 242 9.88 27.68 19.50
C ARG A 242 9.20 29.06 19.54
N PRO A 243 9.94 30.18 19.34
CA PRO A 243 9.37 31.53 19.38
C PRO A 243 8.17 31.73 18.46
N GLU A 244 8.19 31.12 17.27
CA GLU A 244 7.12 31.22 16.27
C GLU A 244 5.83 30.56 16.77
N ILE A 245 5.94 29.42 17.47
CA ILE A 245 4.81 28.70 18.09
C ILE A 245 4.22 29.55 19.21
N ALA A 246 5.06 30.15 20.05
CA ALA A 246 4.61 31.03 21.13
C ALA A 246 3.84 32.26 20.59
N GLN A 247 4.30 32.86 19.49
CA GLN A 247 3.59 33.96 18.84
C GLN A 247 2.22 33.54 18.30
N THR A 248 2.15 32.38 17.63
CA THR A 248 0.88 31.83 17.12
C THR A 248 -0.12 31.61 18.26
N VAL A 249 0.32 30.97 19.33
CA VAL A 249 -0.45 30.76 20.55
C VAL A 249 -1.05 32.06 21.11
N VAL A 250 -0.23 33.10 21.25
CA VAL A 250 -0.66 34.38 21.82
C VAL A 250 -1.67 35.05 20.89
N LYS A 251 -1.43 35.00 19.58
CA LYS A 251 -2.34 35.53 18.56
C LYS A 251 -3.71 34.83 18.57
N LEU A 252 -3.74 33.54 18.90
CA LEU A 252 -4.96 32.75 19.00
C LEU A 252 -5.74 32.95 20.30
N GLY A 253 -5.16 33.66 21.28
CA GLY A 253 -5.80 33.91 22.57
C GLY A 253 -5.95 32.65 23.43
N LEU A 254 -5.10 31.64 23.22
CA LEU A 254 -5.12 30.42 24.02
C LEU A 254 -4.54 30.70 25.41
N ASP A 255 -5.23 30.24 26.46
CA ASP A 255 -4.84 30.50 27.85
C ASP A 255 -3.75 29.52 28.32
N PHE A 256 -2.54 30.04 28.49
CA PHE A 256 -1.38 29.31 29.02
C PHE A 256 -1.19 29.46 30.53
N SER A 257 -2.06 30.20 31.23
CA SER A 257 -1.88 30.52 32.66
C SER A 257 -1.69 29.29 33.56
N ASN A 258 -2.25 28.15 33.15
CA ASN A 258 -2.22 26.90 33.89
C ASN A 258 -1.37 25.80 33.22
N VAL A 259 -0.61 26.14 32.18
CA VAL A 259 0.23 25.19 31.43
C VAL A 259 1.68 25.40 31.84
N LYS A 260 2.33 24.35 32.37
CA LYS A 260 3.75 24.40 32.70
C LYS A 260 4.57 24.25 31.41
N THR A 261 5.46 25.20 31.17
CA THR A 261 6.34 25.21 30.00
C THR A 261 7.79 25.37 30.41
N GLU A 262 8.68 24.72 29.66
CA GLU A 262 10.12 24.75 29.88
C GLU A 262 10.84 24.90 28.55
N GLN A 263 12.03 25.52 28.57
CA GLN A 263 12.80 25.78 27.35
C GLN A 263 13.18 24.49 26.60
N SER A 264 13.51 23.42 27.34
CA SER A 264 13.95 22.14 26.77
C SER A 264 13.52 20.99 27.66
N LEU A 265 13.43 19.79 27.07
CA LEU A 265 13.11 18.56 27.79
C LEU A 265 14.12 18.31 28.93
N ALA A 266 15.40 18.54 28.66
CA ALA A 266 16.47 18.42 29.68
C ALA A 266 16.23 19.36 30.88
N LYS A 267 15.82 20.61 30.64
CA LYS A 267 15.50 21.55 31.71
C LYS A 267 14.26 21.13 32.50
N ALA A 268 13.23 20.65 31.81
CA ALA A 268 12.01 20.14 32.42
C ALA A 268 12.27 18.95 33.35
N LEU A 269 13.08 17.99 32.89
CA LEU A 269 13.50 16.83 33.67
C LEU A 269 14.34 17.25 34.88
N ALA A 270 15.32 18.14 34.68
CA ALA A 270 16.16 18.64 35.77
C ALA A 270 15.35 19.34 36.88
N ASN A 271 14.32 20.12 36.51
CA ASN A 271 13.43 20.79 37.47
C ASN A 271 12.56 19.80 38.27
N LYS A 272 12.38 18.56 37.76
CA LYS A 272 11.74 17.44 38.48
C LYS A 272 12.73 16.53 39.20
N GLY A 273 14.00 16.91 39.26
CA GLY A 273 15.03 16.22 40.06
C GLY A 273 15.81 15.14 39.31
N PHE A 274 15.59 14.95 38.00
CA PHE A 274 16.41 14.03 37.21
C PHE A 274 17.83 14.57 37.05
N LYS A 275 18.82 13.74 37.38
CA LYS A 275 20.25 14.02 37.23
C LYS A 275 20.97 12.76 36.77
N ILE A 276 22.05 12.94 36.02
CA ILE A 276 22.97 11.84 35.72
C ILE A 276 23.87 11.68 36.95
N GLU A 277 23.86 10.49 37.53
CA GLU A 277 24.86 10.09 38.52
C GLU A 277 25.98 9.36 37.77
N GLU A 278 27.18 9.94 37.77
CA GLU A 278 28.37 9.24 37.30
C GLU A 278 28.83 8.30 38.43
N SER A 279 28.77 6.99 38.17
CA SER A 279 29.27 5.94 39.07
C SER A 279 30.79 5.77 38.99
#